data_AF-A0A918HG75-F1
#
_entry.id   AF-A0A918HG75-F1
#
_cell.length_a   1.000
_cell.length_b   1.000
_cell.length_c   1.000
_cell.angle_alpha   90.00
_cell.angle_beta   90.00
_cell.angle_gamma   90.00
#
_symmetry.space_group_name_H-M   'P 1'
#
loop_
_entity.id
_entity.type
_entity.pdbx_description
1 polymer ?
#
loop_
_entity_poly.entity_id
_entity_poly.type
_entity_poly.pdbx_seq_one_letter_code
_entity_poly.pdbx_strand_id
1 'polypeptide(L)'
;MGAFFLGLLVSVVVSLLYTGVVLFTYKEQSVETAQILYVAHGLLNGAAVGLVTGLMARGRAGAWAAGALVAALGAFFGYTNAVPLIIAEQDGVPAIGDMMEIDPLIPAKAWWGANGDAEWIALLGLVVAAGTAWVLAHLVGKRSTPLPPPAPVMPSGPVMSSGPAMPQGPGPVPPSAPVPPSGNGGGGVGAKTILKGVGVVAGLVVLAVGYFLSQDDADHAKAGDCLKNNGTTVAPDLQVVECGGAEAVYKVVEVIPDTLETSRCEGRSDIGYQEQTRGGRRSSGKQFVLCLDEIKK
;
A
#
# COMPACT_ATOMS: atom_id res chain seq x y z
N MET A 1 4.54 10.87 22.79
CA MET A 1 5.70 10.02 22.46
C MET A 1 5.29 8.60 22.05
N GLY A 2 4.49 7.86 22.82
CA GLY A 2 4.09 6.48 22.46
C GLY A 2 3.53 6.30 21.03
N ALA A 3 2.61 7.19 20.60
CA ALA A 3 2.05 7.16 19.24
C ALA A 3 3.11 7.27 18.13
N PHE A 4 4.14 8.11 18.35
CA PHE A 4 5.22 8.33 17.39
C PHE A 4 6.08 7.07 17.27
N PHE A 5 6.57 6.52 18.38
CA PHE A 5 7.43 5.33 18.35
C PHE A 5 6.71 4.10 17.81
N LEU A 6 5.43 3.92 18.15
CA LEU A 6 4.66 2.80 17.64
C LEU A 6 4.36 2.98 16.14
N GLY A 7 4.03 4.20 15.70
CA GLY A 7 3.92 4.54 14.28
C GLY A 7 5.22 4.27 13.53
N LEU A 8 6.37 4.67 14.10
CA LEU A 8 7.69 4.44 13.53
C LEU A 8 8.00 2.95 13.39
N LEU A 9 7.76 2.16 14.45
CA LEU A 9 7.96 0.72 14.42
C LEU A 9 7.12 0.04 13.32
N VAL A 10 5.84 0.41 13.22
CA VAL A 10 4.95 -0.11 12.18
C VAL A 10 5.43 0.31 10.79
N SER A 11 5.87 1.56 10.64
CA SER A 11 6.42 2.07 9.40
C SER A 11 7.64 1.26 8.95
N VAL A 12 8.58 0.97 9.88
CA VAL A 12 9.75 0.13 9.61
C VAL A 12 9.36 -1.27 9.15
N VAL A 13 8.39 -1.91 9.82
CA VAL A 13 7.93 -3.26 9.43
C VAL A 13 7.34 -3.26 8.02
N VAL A 14 6.48 -2.28 7.70
CA VAL A 14 5.88 -2.16 6.36
C VAL A 14 6.95 -1.90 5.31
N SER A 15 7.92 -1.02 5.59
CA SER A 15 9.08 -0.76 4.72
C SER A 15 9.90 -2.02 4.45
N LEU A 16 10.19 -2.84 5.47
CA LEU A 16 10.94 -4.09 5.30
C LEU A 16 10.18 -5.12 4.46
N LEU A 17 8.86 -5.24 4.65
CA LEU A 17 8.03 -6.12 3.83
C LEU A 17 8.02 -5.67 2.37
N TYR A 18 7.87 -4.37 2.11
CA TYR A 18 7.97 -3.81 0.77
C TYR A 18 9.34 -4.07 0.14
N THR A 19 10.42 -3.85 0.88
CA THR A 19 11.78 -4.17 0.42
C THR A 19 11.89 -5.65 0.04
N GLY A 20 11.33 -6.57 0.84
CA GLY A 20 11.30 -8.00 0.54
C GLY A 20 10.52 -8.34 -0.75
N VAL A 21 9.36 -7.69 -0.97
CA VAL A 21 8.59 -7.85 -2.21
C VAL A 21 9.42 -7.39 -3.41
N VAL A 22 10.02 -6.20 -3.34
CA VAL A 22 10.86 -5.67 -4.42
C VAL A 22 12.02 -6.62 -4.73
N LEU A 23 12.70 -7.16 -3.70
CA LEU A 23 13.80 -8.11 -3.92
C LEU A 23 13.37 -9.42 -4.57
N PHE A 24 12.14 -9.86 -4.31
CA PHE A 24 11.61 -11.06 -4.95
C PHE A 24 11.21 -10.80 -6.42
N THR A 25 10.76 -9.59 -6.74
CA THR A 25 10.13 -9.28 -8.02
C THR A 25 11.02 -8.52 -9.00
N TYR A 26 12.11 -7.88 -8.54
CA TYR A 26 12.83 -6.86 -9.33
C TYR A 26 13.36 -7.35 -10.70
N LYS A 27 13.60 -8.66 -10.87
CA LYS A 27 14.11 -9.22 -12.14
C LYS A 27 13.06 -9.22 -13.24
N GLU A 28 11.80 -9.42 -12.89
CA GLU A 28 10.67 -9.51 -13.83
C GLU A 28 9.81 -8.23 -13.79
N GLN A 29 10.20 -7.24 -12.99
CA GLN A 29 9.39 -6.06 -12.73
C GLN A 29 9.57 -4.99 -13.82
N SER A 30 8.49 -4.68 -14.54
CA SER A 30 8.45 -3.52 -15.43
C SER A 30 8.56 -2.20 -14.64
N VAL A 31 9.00 -1.12 -15.32
CA VAL A 31 9.11 0.22 -14.69
C VAL A 31 7.75 0.68 -14.14
N GLU A 32 6.67 0.39 -14.87
CA GLU A 32 5.30 0.70 -14.44
C GLU A 32 4.91 -0.09 -13.20
N THR A 33 5.22 -1.39 -13.16
CA THR A 33 4.97 -2.23 -11.98
C THR A 33 5.74 -1.74 -10.76
N ALA A 34 6.98 -1.27 -10.93
CA ALA A 34 7.75 -0.63 -9.85
C ALA A 34 7.11 0.65 -9.32
N GLN A 35 6.60 1.49 -10.22
CA GLN A 35 5.90 2.72 -9.84
C GLN A 35 4.59 2.42 -9.10
N ILE A 36 3.80 1.47 -9.59
CA ILE A 36 2.55 1.04 -8.94
C ILE A 36 2.84 0.47 -7.54
N LEU A 37 3.82 -0.43 -7.43
CA LEU A 37 4.20 -1.02 -6.14
C LEU A 37 4.70 0.04 -5.15
N TYR A 38 5.43 1.06 -5.63
CA TYR A 38 5.87 2.16 -4.77
C TYR A 38 4.70 3.01 -4.24
N VAL A 39 3.74 3.38 -5.08
CA VAL A 39 2.55 4.13 -4.64
C VAL A 39 1.68 3.29 -3.71
N ALA A 40 1.53 1.99 -4.01
CA ALA A 40 0.81 1.05 -3.16
C ALA A 40 1.48 0.92 -1.78
N HIS A 41 2.80 0.85 -1.71
CA HIS A 41 3.56 0.91 -0.46
C HIS A 41 3.31 2.20 0.31
N GLY A 42 3.36 3.36 -0.36
CA GLY A 42 3.04 4.65 0.26
C GLY A 42 1.64 4.66 0.89
N LEU A 43 0.63 4.23 0.15
CA LEU A 43 -0.76 4.12 0.62
C LEU A 43 -0.87 3.19 1.83
N LEU A 44 -0.27 2.01 1.73
CA LEU A 44 -0.27 1.00 2.77
C LEU A 44 0.39 1.50 4.06
N ASN A 45 1.59 2.06 3.92
CA ASN A 45 2.36 2.57 5.04
C ASN A 45 1.62 3.73 5.72
N GLY A 46 1.08 4.64 4.90
CA GLY A 46 0.20 5.71 5.35
C GLY A 46 -0.99 5.18 6.14
N ALA A 47 -1.67 4.16 5.62
CA ALA A 47 -2.82 3.57 6.29
C ALA A 47 -2.45 2.95 7.65
N ALA A 48 -1.40 2.13 7.69
CA ALA A 48 -0.95 1.45 8.89
C ALA A 48 -0.53 2.46 9.98
N VAL A 49 0.32 3.42 9.63
CA VAL A 49 0.78 4.48 10.56
C VAL A 49 -0.38 5.36 11.01
N GLY A 50 -1.29 5.73 10.10
CA GLY A 50 -2.45 6.55 10.38
C GLY A 50 -3.41 5.92 11.39
N LEU A 51 -3.75 4.64 11.20
CA LEU A 51 -4.61 3.90 12.13
C LEU A 51 -4.00 3.85 13.54
N VAL A 52 -2.74 3.44 13.65
CA VAL A 52 -2.02 3.33 14.93
C VAL A 52 -1.92 4.70 15.62
N THR A 53 -1.55 5.73 14.87
CA THR A 53 -1.46 7.10 15.37
C THR A 53 -2.81 7.60 15.83
N GLY A 54 -3.88 7.37 15.06
CA GLY A 54 -5.25 7.77 15.42
C GLY A 54 -5.74 7.15 16.72
N LEU A 55 -5.48 5.86 16.93
CA LEU A 55 -5.86 5.15 18.16
C LEU A 55 -5.13 5.71 19.39
N MET A 56 -3.90 6.22 19.24
CA MET A 56 -3.09 6.71 20.36
C MET A 56 -3.13 8.23 20.57
N ALA A 57 -3.41 9.01 19.53
CA ALA A 57 -3.28 10.46 19.53
C ALA A 57 -4.35 11.19 20.36
N ARG A 58 -5.48 10.54 20.67
CA ARG A 58 -6.62 11.15 21.41
C ARG A 58 -7.01 12.54 20.89
N GLY A 59 -7.01 12.72 19.56
CA GLY A 59 -7.40 14.00 18.94
C GLY A 59 -6.33 15.09 18.86
N ARG A 60 -5.07 14.83 19.23
CA ARG A 60 -4.01 15.85 19.21
C ARG A 60 -3.44 16.06 17.80
N ALA A 61 -3.59 17.28 17.26
CA ALA A 61 -3.09 17.65 15.93
C ALA A 61 -1.59 17.37 15.72
N GLY A 62 -0.75 17.66 16.72
CA GLY A 62 0.68 17.40 16.65
C GLY A 62 1.04 15.92 16.47
N ALA A 63 0.23 15.01 17.01
CA ALA A 63 0.45 13.56 16.82
C ALA A 63 0.07 13.12 15.41
N TRP A 64 -0.96 13.71 14.80
CA TRP A 64 -1.33 13.44 13.41
C TRP A 64 -0.26 13.92 12.42
N ALA A 65 0.27 15.12 12.63
CA ALA A 65 1.37 15.63 11.82
C ALA A 65 2.62 14.75 11.95
N ALA A 66 2.96 14.32 13.17
CA ALA A 66 4.07 13.41 13.40
C ALA A 66 3.85 12.04 12.71
N GLY A 67 2.63 11.49 12.75
CA GLY A 67 2.29 10.26 12.04
C GLY A 67 2.41 10.38 10.53
N ALA A 68 1.96 11.51 9.96
CA ALA A 68 2.11 11.79 8.53
C ALA A 68 3.58 11.85 8.09
N LEU A 69 4.43 12.52 8.88
CA LEU A 69 5.87 12.57 8.64
C LEU A 69 6.51 11.16 8.69
N VAL A 70 6.15 10.36 9.70
CA VAL A 70 6.64 8.98 9.85
C VAL A 70 6.24 8.11 8.66
N ALA A 71 5.02 8.28 8.14
CA ALA A 71 4.55 7.54 6.97
C ALA A 71 5.31 7.92 5.69
N ALA A 72 5.55 9.21 5.45
CA ALA A 72 6.36 9.67 4.32
C ALA A 72 7.80 9.15 4.41
N LEU A 73 8.42 9.23 5.59
CA LEU A 73 9.77 8.69 5.79
C LEU A 73 9.82 7.18 5.57
N GLY A 74 8.82 6.41 6.02
CA GLY A 74 8.80 4.97 5.74
C GLY A 74 8.57 4.62 4.26
N ALA A 75 7.81 5.45 3.53
CA ALA A 75 7.68 5.30 2.08
C ALA A 75 9.04 5.51 1.39
N PHE A 76 9.76 6.58 1.75
CA PHE A 76 11.13 6.86 1.29
C PHE A 76 12.10 5.71 1.64
N PHE A 77 12.21 5.36 2.92
CA PHE A 77 13.17 4.34 3.38
C PHE A 77 12.84 2.94 2.87
N GLY A 78 11.57 2.61 2.63
CA GLY A 78 11.20 1.32 2.02
C GLY A 78 11.82 1.14 0.62
N TYR A 79 11.83 2.21 -0.18
CA TYR A 79 12.49 2.18 -1.50
C TYR A 79 14.01 2.21 -1.37
N THR A 80 14.57 3.13 -0.59
CA THR A 80 16.02 3.30 -0.54
C THR A 80 16.74 2.11 0.09
N ASN A 81 16.10 1.36 0.99
CA ASN A 81 16.66 0.12 1.54
C ASN A 81 16.69 -1.04 0.54
N ALA A 82 15.85 -1.03 -0.50
CA ALA A 82 15.85 -2.07 -1.53
C ALA A 82 17.06 -1.96 -2.47
N VAL A 83 17.49 -0.73 -2.79
CA VAL A 83 18.60 -0.47 -3.73
C VAL A 83 19.90 -1.20 -3.35
N PRO A 84 20.48 -1.06 -2.14
CA PRO A 84 21.71 -1.75 -1.80
C PRO A 84 21.56 -3.27 -1.78
N LEU A 85 20.36 -3.79 -1.46
CA LEU A 85 20.09 -5.22 -1.47
C LEU A 85 19.99 -5.78 -2.89
N ILE A 86 19.41 -5.03 -3.83
CA ILE A 86 19.41 -5.39 -5.26
C ILE A 86 20.84 -5.39 -5.80
N ILE A 87 21.66 -4.39 -5.47
CA ILE A 87 23.08 -4.33 -5.87
C ILE A 87 23.83 -5.53 -5.30
N ALA A 88 23.60 -5.87 -4.03
CA ALA A 88 24.23 -7.02 -3.39
C ALA A 88 23.87 -8.35 -4.07
N GLU A 89 22.63 -8.50 -4.54
CA GLU A 89 22.16 -9.68 -5.26
C GLU A 89 22.72 -9.76 -6.69
N GLN A 90 22.93 -8.61 -7.34
CA GLN A 90 23.45 -8.56 -8.72
C GLN A 90 24.98 -8.74 -8.78
N ASP A 91 25.70 -7.99 -7.95
CA ASP A 91 27.15 -7.83 -8.04
C ASP A 91 27.89 -8.37 -6.80
N GLY A 92 27.16 -8.92 -5.83
CA GLY A 92 27.70 -9.43 -4.57
C GLY A 92 27.80 -8.37 -3.47
N VAL A 93 27.98 -8.81 -2.23
CA VAL A 93 28.07 -7.93 -1.04
C VAL A 93 29.19 -6.87 -1.14
N PRO A 94 30.38 -7.13 -1.73
CA PRO A 94 31.41 -6.10 -1.89
C PRO A 94 30.96 -4.88 -2.69
N ALA A 95 30.02 -5.04 -3.63
CA ALA A 95 29.50 -3.94 -4.44
C ALA A 95 28.73 -2.90 -3.62
N ILE A 96 28.24 -3.25 -2.42
CA ILE A 96 27.68 -2.27 -1.48
C ILE A 96 28.79 -1.32 -0.98
N GLY A 97 29.98 -1.85 -0.73
CA GLY A 97 31.16 -1.07 -0.32
C GLY A 97 31.55 -0.10 -1.43
N ASP A 98 31.68 -0.60 -2.65
CA ASP A 98 31.99 0.24 -3.83
C ASP A 98 30.93 1.33 -4.05
N MET A 99 29.64 1.00 -3.91
CA MET A 99 28.56 1.98 -3.97
C MET A 99 28.72 3.08 -2.90
N MET A 100 29.05 2.70 -1.66
CA MET A 100 29.25 3.65 -0.57
C MET A 100 30.50 4.53 -0.76
N GLU A 101 31.55 4.01 -1.39
CA GLU A 101 32.78 4.77 -1.69
C GLU A 101 32.55 5.78 -2.83
N ILE A 102 31.81 5.39 -3.86
CA ILE A 102 31.51 6.26 -5.01
C ILE A 102 30.55 7.37 -4.60
N ASP A 103 29.40 7.01 -4.03
CA ASP A 103 28.39 7.97 -3.60
C ASP A 103 27.37 7.31 -2.64
N PRO A 104 27.42 7.61 -1.32
CA PRO A 104 26.51 7.01 -0.35
C PRO A 104 25.04 7.44 -0.54
N LEU A 105 24.76 8.45 -1.38
CA LEU A 105 23.41 8.89 -1.70
C LEU A 105 22.84 8.22 -2.97
N ILE A 106 23.52 7.25 -3.57
CA ILE A 106 23.00 6.48 -4.71
C ILE A 106 21.57 5.97 -4.45
N PRO A 107 21.22 5.38 -3.28
CA PRO A 107 19.85 4.95 -3.03
C PRO A 107 18.82 6.09 -3.07
N ALA A 108 19.18 7.25 -2.50
CA ALA A 108 18.30 8.43 -2.49
C ALA A 108 18.18 9.05 -3.89
N LYS A 109 19.27 9.09 -4.67
CA LYS A 109 19.26 9.55 -6.07
C LYS A 109 18.46 8.61 -6.97
N ALA A 110 18.57 7.30 -6.76
CA ALA A 110 17.79 6.30 -7.47
C ALA A 110 16.28 6.43 -7.18
N TRP A 111 15.91 6.86 -5.98
CA TRP A 111 14.53 7.16 -5.62
C TRP A 111 14.00 8.42 -6.32
N TRP A 112 14.79 9.50 -6.36
CA TRP A 112 14.38 10.75 -7.00
C TRP A 112 14.23 10.63 -8.53
N GLY A 113 14.96 9.70 -9.13
CA GLY A 113 15.01 9.49 -10.58
C GLY A 113 16.03 10.41 -11.26
N ALA A 114 16.76 9.87 -12.24
CA ALA A 114 17.84 10.61 -12.91
C ALA A 114 17.36 11.52 -14.07
N ASN A 115 16.11 11.37 -14.53
CA ASN A 115 15.64 11.95 -15.80
C ASN A 115 14.25 12.65 -15.73
N GLY A 116 13.75 13.03 -14.55
CA GLY A 116 12.48 13.78 -14.40
C GLY A 116 11.19 12.94 -14.51
N ASP A 117 11.16 11.88 -15.32
CA ASP A 117 9.93 11.08 -15.54
C ASP A 117 9.45 10.32 -14.29
N ALA A 118 10.36 9.97 -13.37
CA ALA A 118 10.03 9.28 -12.12
C ALA A 118 9.86 10.23 -10.91
N GLU A 119 10.25 11.50 -11.05
CA GLU A 119 10.29 12.47 -9.95
C GLU A 119 8.90 12.73 -9.37
N TRP A 120 7.90 12.88 -10.25
CA TRP A 120 6.53 13.13 -9.82
C TRP A 120 5.90 11.92 -9.10
N ILE A 121 6.32 10.69 -9.42
CA ILE A 121 5.82 9.47 -8.77
C ILE A 121 6.45 9.29 -7.40
N ALA A 122 7.75 9.59 -7.27
CA ALA A 122 8.44 9.64 -5.99
C ALA A 122 7.71 10.60 -5.03
N LEU A 123 7.41 11.81 -5.51
CA LEU A 123 6.64 12.81 -4.75
C LEU A 123 5.20 12.34 -4.46
N LEU A 124 4.53 11.74 -5.44
CA LEU A 124 3.19 11.20 -5.29
C LEU A 124 3.13 10.16 -4.16
N GLY A 125 4.07 9.21 -4.12
CA GLY A 125 4.13 8.19 -3.07
C GLY A 125 4.26 8.80 -1.67
N LEU A 126 5.07 9.85 -1.50
CA LEU A 126 5.19 10.57 -0.23
C LEU A 126 3.89 11.28 0.16
N VAL A 127 3.26 11.98 -0.79
CA VAL A 127 2.00 12.70 -0.57
C VAL A 127 0.88 11.72 -0.22
N VAL A 128 0.78 10.59 -0.94
CA VAL A 128 -0.18 9.53 -0.66
C VAL A 128 0.05 8.95 0.73
N ALA A 129 1.30 8.66 1.11
CA ALA A 129 1.61 8.14 2.44
C ALA A 129 1.24 9.12 3.57
N ALA A 130 1.70 10.38 3.46
CA ALA A 130 1.44 11.41 4.46
C ALA A 130 -0.06 11.74 4.56
N GLY A 131 -0.73 11.93 3.42
CA GLY A 131 -2.15 12.25 3.33
C GLY A 131 -3.01 11.14 3.91
N THR A 132 -2.74 9.89 3.54
CA THR A 132 -3.47 8.73 4.07
C THR A 132 -3.29 8.59 5.58
N ALA A 133 -2.05 8.74 6.07
CA ALA A 133 -1.77 8.70 7.50
C ALA A 133 -2.51 9.79 8.26
N TRP A 134 -2.47 11.02 7.76
CA TRP A 134 -3.14 12.15 8.39
C TRP A 134 -4.66 11.96 8.42
N VAL A 135 -5.27 11.61 7.28
CA VAL A 135 -6.73 11.41 7.16
C VAL A 135 -7.21 10.31 8.09
N LEU A 136 -6.57 9.14 8.08
CA LEU A 136 -6.97 8.03 8.95
C LEU A 136 -6.72 8.35 10.43
N ALA A 137 -5.59 8.97 10.77
CA ALA A 137 -5.31 9.35 12.15
C ALA A 137 -6.34 10.34 12.70
N HIS A 138 -6.77 11.29 11.86
CA HIS A 138 -7.81 12.25 12.20
C HIS A 138 -9.19 11.57 12.36
N LEU A 139 -9.60 10.73 11.41
CA LEU A 139 -10.88 10.01 11.45
C LEU A 139 -10.98 9.08 12.66
N VAL A 140 -9.93 8.30 12.93
CA VAL A 140 -9.89 7.37 14.07
C VAL A 140 -9.74 8.12 15.39
N GLY A 141 -8.91 9.17 15.41
CA GLY A 141 -8.69 10.00 16.60
C GLY A 141 -9.95 10.71 17.07
N LYS A 142 -10.76 11.25 16.15
CA LYS A 142 -12.05 11.90 16.48
C LYS A 142 -13.04 10.96 17.16
N ARG A 143 -13.10 9.70 16.74
CA ARG A 143 -13.98 8.68 17.35
C ARG A 143 -13.57 8.30 18.77
N SER A 144 -12.32 8.58 19.14
CA SER A 144 -11.72 8.13 20.40
C SER A 144 -11.77 9.19 21.50
N THR A 145 -12.28 10.39 21.23
CA THR A 145 -12.43 11.46 22.23
C THR A 145 -13.67 11.18 23.08
N PRO A 146 -13.53 10.86 24.38
CA PRO A 146 -14.70 10.73 25.25
C PRO A 146 -15.43 12.08 25.30
N LEU A 147 -16.77 12.04 25.27
CA LEU A 147 -17.57 13.23 25.54
C LEU A 147 -17.11 13.85 26.88
N PRO A 148 -17.06 15.19 26.98
CA PRO A 148 -16.80 15.84 28.26
C PRO A 148 -17.82 15.30 29.28
N PRO A 149 -17.40 15.01 30.52
CA PRO A 149 -18.34 14.60 31.55
C PRO A 149 -19.45 15.65 31.67
N PRO A 150 -20.71 15.25 31.93
CA PRO A 150 -21.78 16.21 32.15
C PRO A 150 -21.34 17.21 33.21
N ALA A 151 -21.54 18.50 32.94
CA ALA A 151 -21.17 19.55 33.87
C ALA A 151 -21.82 19.26 35.24
N PRO A 152 -21.09 19.46 36.36
CA PRO A 152 -21.68 19.33 37.68
C PRO A 152 -22.93 20.21 37.74
N VAL A 153 -24.09 19.60 38.00
CA VAL A 153 -25.29 20.35 38.34
C VAL A 153 -24.95 21.04 39.66
N MET A 154 -24.63 22.34 39.60
CA MET A 154 -24.37 23.11 40.81
C MET A 154 -25.65 23.08 41.65
N PRO A 155 -25.58 22.74 42.94
CA PRO A 155 -26.72 22.82 43.84
C PRO A 155 -27.27 24.24 43.77
N SER A 156 -28.56 24.37 43.49
CA SER A 156 -29.30 25.62 43.61
C SER A 156 -28.97 26.23 44.98
N GLY A 157 -28.27 27.37 44.99
CA GLY A 157 -27.93 28.06 46.22
C GLY A 157 -29.19 28.41 47.03
N PRO A 158 -29.08 28.58 48.35
CA PRO A 158 -30.20 28.95 49.20
C PRO A 158 -30.80 30.28 48.72
N VAL A 159 -32.09 30.25 48.40
CA VAL A 159 -32.88 31.44 48.09
C VAL A 159 -32.86 32.34 49.34
N MET A 160 -32.22 33.50 49.26
CA MET A 160 -32.33 34.51 50.32
C MET A 160 -33.77 35.04 50.33
N SER A 161 -34.53 34.66 51.36
CA SER A 161 -35.83 35.26 51.64
C SER A 161 -35.65 36.53 52.47
N SER A 162 -35.86 37.69 51.85
CA SER A 162 -36.14 38.93 52.56
C SER A 162 -37.43 39.52 51.99
N GLY A 163 -38.57 39.12 52.57
CA GLY A 163 -39.88 39.62 52.16
C GLY A 163 -41.00 39.04 53.03
N PRO A 164 -41.94 39.85 53.54
CA PRO A 164 -43.05 39.36 54.35
C PRO A 164 -43.92 38.38 53.57
N ALA A 165 -44.31 37.30 54.26
CA ALA A 165 -45.02 36.15 53.71
C ALA A 165 -46.34 36.54 53.03
N MET A 166 -46.51 36.10 51.78
CA MET A 166 -47.82 35.89 51.16
C MET A 166 -48.00 34.39 50.89
N PRO A 167 -49.21 33.82 51.07
CA PRO A 167 -49.42 32.39 50.90
C PRO A 167 -49.51 32.05 49.41
N GLN A 168 -48.49 31.36 48.88
CA GLN A 168 -48.50 30.78 47.54
C GLN A 168 -48.82 29.28 47.61
N GLY A 169 -49.84 28.89 46.85
CA GLY A 169 -50.33 27.52 46.75
C GLY A 169 -49.35 26.54 46.09
N PRO A 170 -49.64 25.23 46.15
CA PRO A 170 -48.72 24.19 45.73
C PRO A 170 -48.54 24.19 44.20
N GLY A 171 -47.36 24.58 43.74
CA GLY A 171 -46.94 24.48 42.35
C GLY A 171 -46.38 23.08 42.01
N PRO A 172 -46.52 22.59 40.77
CA PRO A 172 -46.07 21.25 40.38
C PRO A 172 -44.55 21.13 40.38
N VAL A 173 -44.05 20.05 40.99
CA VAL A 173 -42.63 19.67 40.98
C VAL A 173 -42.29 19.08 39.61
N PRO A 174 -41.25 19.55 38.89
CA PRO A 174 -40.87 18.98 37.60
C PRO A 174 -40.28 17.57 37.75
N PRO A 175 -40.55 16.64 36.80
CA PRO A 175 -40.11 15.26 36.91
C PRO A 175 -38.59 15.14 36.73
N SER A 176 -37.96 14.39 37.61
CA SER A 176 -36.53 14.03 37.53
C SER A 176 -36.30 13.19 36.28
N ALA A 177 -35.42 13.64 35.39
CA ALA A 177 -35.04 12.87 34.21
C ALA A 177 -34.26 11.59 34.62
N PRO A 178 -34.44 10.46 33.91
CA PRO A 178 -33.72 9.22 34.22
C PRO A 178 -32.21 9.39 34.03
N VAL A 179 -31.44 8.98 35.04
CA VAL A 179 -29.98 8.87 34.92
C VAL A 179 -29.66 7.75 33.91
N PRO A 180 -28.96 8.03 32.80
CA PRO A 180 -28.57 6.97 31.88
C PRO A 180 -27.60 6.01 32.58
N PRO A 181 -27.65 4.70 32.26
CA PRO A 181 -26.76 3.72 32.86
C PRO A 181 -25.30 4.11 32.60
N SER A 182 -24.46 4.01 33.65
CA SER A 182 -23.03 4.25 33.53
C SER A 182 -22.43 3.21 32.58
N GLY A 183 -22.26 3.58 31.31
CA GLY A 183 -21.47 2.79 30.38
C GLY A 183 -20.03 2.76 30.89
N ASN A 184 -19.51 1.56 31.15
CA ASN A 184 -18.14 1.32 31.61
C ASN A 184 -17.15 2.21 30.85
N GLY A 185 -16.60 3.20 31.57
CA GLY A 185 -15.48 4.00 31.12
C GLY A 185 -14.22 3.15 31.02
N GLY A 186 -13.35 3.54 30.08
CA GLY A 186 -11.96 3.10 30.06
C GLY A 186 -11.60 2.06 29.01
N GLY A 187 -12.18 2.11 27.81
CA GLY A 187 -11.73 1.30 26.68
C GLY A 187 -10.42 1.81 26.07
N GLY A 188 -9.29 1.63 26.75
CA GLY A 188 -8.00 1.68 26.06
C GLY A 188 -8.02 0.63 24.95
N VAL A 189 -7.74 1.03 23.71
CA VAL A 189 -7.73 0.11 22.57
C VAL A 189 -6.69 -0.98 22.87
N GLY A 190 -7.17 -2.15 23.28
CA GLY A 190 -6.29 -3.24 23.72
C GLY A 190 -5.34 -3.62 22.60
N ALA A 191 -4.10 -4.01 22.96
CA ALA A 191 -3.07 -4.44 22.02
C ALA A 191 -3.57 -5.47 20.98
N LYS A 192 -4.57 -6.27 21.36
CA LYS A 192 -5.26 -7.24 20.49
C LYS A 192 -5.99 -6.62 19.30
N THR A 193 -6.55 -5.42 19.45
CA THR A 193 -7.22 -4.67 18.37
C THR A 193 -6.21 -4.05 17.41
N ILE A 194 -5.08 -3.55 17.93
CA ILE A 194 -3.97 -3.05 17.11
C ILE A 194 -3.35 -4.21 16.31
N LEU A 195 -3.11 -5.35 16.96
CA LEU A 195 -2.54 -6.53 16.30
C LEU A 195 -3.47 -7.11 15.21
N LYS A 196 -4.80 -7.12 15.46
CA LYS A 196 -5.80 -7.45 14.43
C LYS A 196 -5.76 -6.48 13.25
N GLY A 197 -5.66 -5.17 13.52
CA GLY A 197 -5.57 -4.15 12.48
C GLY A 197 -4.33 -4.35 11.60
N VAL A 198 -3.17 -4.56 12.21
CA VAL A 198 -1.91 -4.85 11.49
C VAL A 198 -2.02 -6.15 10.69
N GLY A 199 -2.57 -7.22 11.27
CA GLY A 199 -2.75 -8.51 10.58
C GLY A 199 -3.67 -8.43 9.37
N VAL A 200 -4.77 -7.67 9.46
CA VAL A 200 -5.68 -7.44 8.31
C VAL A 200 -4.97 -6.66 7.20
N VAL A 201 -4.25 -5.60 7.57
CA VAL A 201 -3.50 -4.79 6.62
C VAL A 201 -2.42 -5.64 5.92
N ALA A 202 -1.64 -6.42 6.67
CA ALA A 202 -0.65 -7.33 6.10
C ALA A 202 -1.30 -8.40 5.19
N GLY A 203 -2.45 -8.97 5.58
CA GLY A 203 -3.19 -9.92 4.76
C GLY A 203 -3.68 -9.33 3.44
N LEU A 204 -4.19 -8.10 3.44
CA LEU A 204 -4.59 -7.40 2.22
C LEU A 204 -3.40 -7.12 1.29
N VAL A 205 -2.22 -6.86 1.84
CA VAL A 205 -0.99 -6.67 1.06
C VAL A 205 -0.54 -7.97 0.42
N VAL A 206 -0.53 -9.07 1.19
CA VAL A 206 -0.19 -10.38 0.64
C VAL A 206 -1.18 -10.79 -0.46
N LEU A 207 -2.47 -10.48 -0.30
CA LEU A 207 -3.48 -10.71 -1.34
C LEU A 207 -3.28 -9.82 -2.56
N ALA A 208 -3.03 -8.52 -2.37
CA ALA A 208 -2.80 -7.60 -3.48
C ALA A 208 -1.51 -7.96 -4.25
N VAL A 209 -0.42 -8.21 -3.53
CA VAL A 209 0.85 -8.67 -4.11
C VAL A 209 0.64 -10.02 -4.80
N GLY A 210 -0.04 -10.98 -4.16
CA GLY A 210 -0.35 -12.27 -4.78
C GLY A 210 -1.20 -12.14 -6.04
N TYR A 211 -2.17 -11.22 -6.07
CA TYR A 211 -2.98 -10.95 -7.26
C TYR A 211 -2.14 -10.33 -8.39
N PHE A 212 -1.30 -9.34 -8.07
CA PHE A 212 -0.42 -8.72 -9.07
C PHE A 212 0.68 -9.66 -9.57
N LEU A 213 1.21 -10.53 -8.71
CA LEU A 213 2.18 -11.57 -9.09
C LEU A 213 1.54 -12.77 -9.80
N SER A 214 0.22 -12.89 -9.76
CA SER A 214 -0.53 -13.92 -10.48
C SER A 214 -0.94 -13.47 -11.88
N GLN A 215 -0.61 -12.24 -12.29
CA GLN A 215 -0.74 -11.88 -13.70
C GLN A 215 0.47 -12.46 -14.43
N ASP A 216 0.27 -13.64 -15.02
CA ASP A 216 1.23 -14.29 -15.89
C ASP A 216 1.12 -13.63 -17.28
N ASP A 217 2.03 -12.69 -17.54
CA ASP A 217 2.17 -12.05 -18.85
C ASP A 217 2.74 -13.04 -19.89
N ALA A 218 2.67 -12.66 -21.17
CA ALA A 218 3.07 -13.50 -22.30
C ALA A 218 4.54 -14.00 -22.22
N ASP A 219 5.40 -13.27 -21.51
CA ASP A 219 6.82 -13.60 -21.32
C ASP A 219 7.08 -14.78 -20.37
N HIS A 220 6.05 -15.19 -19.62
CA HIS A 220 6.08 -16.40 -18.79
C HIS A 220 5.46 -17.63 -19.44
N ALA A 221 4.83 -17.45 -20.61
CA ALA A 221 4.14 -18.52 -21.31
C ALA A 221 5.11 -19.62 -21.79
N LYS A 222 4.67 -20.88 -21.72
CA LYS A 222 5.39 -22.07 -22.18
C LYS A 222 4.57 -22.80 -23.23
N ALA A 223 5.25 -23.65 -24.01
CA ALA A 223 4.58 -24.57 -24.91
C ALA A 223 3.52 -25.39 -24.16
N GLY A 224 2.27 -25.29 -24.60
CA GLY A 224 1.11 -25.91 -23.97
C GLY A 224 0.19 -24.93 -23.21
N ASP A 225 0.67 -23.75 -22.85
CA ASP A 225 -0.11 -22.74 -22.13
C ASP A 225 -1.16 -22.11 -23.05
N CYS A 226 -2.26 -21.63 -22.47
CA CYS A 226 -3.30 -20.93 -23.21
C CYS A 226 -3.33 -19.47 -22.82
N LEU A 227 -3.65 -18.62 -23.79
CA LEU A 227 -3.61 -17.19 -23.65
C LEU A 227 -4.99 -16.60 -23.92
N LYS A 228 -5.34 -15.58 -23.14
CA LYS A 228 -6.41 -14.64 -23.49
C LYS A 228 -5.79 -13.39 -24.12
N ASN A 229 -6.57 -12.68 -24.93
CA ASN A 229 -6.18 -11.38 -25.46
C ASN A 229 -7.06 -10.30 -24.84
N ASN A 230 -6.49 -9.45 -23.98
CA ASN A 230 -7.15 -8.28 -23.39
C ASN A 230 -7.03 -7.02 -24.27
N GLY A 231 -6.22 -7.10 -25.33
CA GLY A 231 -5.91 -6.00 -26.23
C GLY A 231 -6.79 -6.01 -27.47
N THR A 232 -6.24 -5.45 -28.55
CA THR A 232 -6.90 -5.46 -29.87
C THR A 232 -6.16 -6.38 -30.82
N THR A 233 -6.70 -6.63 -32.01
CA THR A 233 -6.01 -7.41 -33.06
C THR A 233 -4.73 -6.74 -33.57
N VAL A 234 -4.61 -5.42 -33.43
CA VAL A 234 -3.45 -4.63 -33.89
C VAL A 234 -2.43 -4.41 -32.77
N ALA A 235 -2.88 -4.45 -31.52
CA ALA A 235 -2.05 -4.38 -30.32
C ALA A 235 -2.54 -5.44 -29.32
N PRO A 236 -2.16 -6.71 -29.52
CA PRO A 236 -2.60 -7.79 -28.64
C PRO A 236 -1.90 -7.70 -27.28
N ASP A 237 -2.67 -7.92 -26.22
CA ASP A 237 -2.22 -7.98 -24.83
C ASP A 237 -2.52 -9.40 -24.33
N LEU A 238 -1.50 -10.27 -24.42
CA LEU A 238 -1.64 -11.69 -24.19
C LEU A 238 -1.30 -12.06 -22.75
N GLN A 239 -2.20 -12.77 -22.09
CA GLN A 239 -2.01 -13.24 -20.69
C GLN A 239 -2.27 -14.72 -20.58
N VAL A 240 -1.45 -15.43 -19.81
CA VAL A 240 -1.60 -16.87 -19.57
C VAL A 240 -2.85 -17.14 -18.72
N VAL A 241 -3.66 -18.08 -19.18
CA VAL A 241 -4.91 -18.52 -18.56
C VAL A 241 -5.06 -20.03 -18.66
N GLU A 242 -6.00 -20.58 -17.88
CA GLU A 242 -6.35 -21.99 -18.00
C GLU A 242 -6.97 -22.29 -19.38
N CYS A 243 -6.42 -23.29 -20.09
CA CYS A 243 -6.87 -23.70 -21.42
C CYS A 243 -8.36 -24.09 -21.51
N GLY A 244 -8.96 -24.53 -20.41
CA GLY A 244 -10.40 -24.85 -20.34
C GLY A 244 -11.30 -23.63 -20.09
N GLY A 245 -10.72 -22.46 -19.84
CA GLY A 245 -11.45 -21.24 -19.52
C GLY A 245 -12.19 -20.66 -20.72
N ALA A 246 -13.35 -20.06 -20.48
CA ALA A 246 -14.12 -19.38 -21.51
C ALA A 246 -13.39 -18.19 -22.15
N GLU A 247 -12.31 -17.70 -21.51
CA GLU A 247 -11.49 -16.57 -21.96
C GLU A 247 -10.25 -17.01 -22.76
N ALA A 248 -9.90 -18.30 -22.80
CA ALA A 248 -8.78 -18.77 -23.61
C ALA A 248 -9.12 -18.65 -25.10
N VAL A 249 -8.22 -17.99 -25.85
CA VAL A 249 -8.39 -17.72 -27.30
C VAL A 249 -7.23 -18.29 -28.10
N TYR A 250 -6.02 -18.31 -27.54
CA TYR A 250 -4.82 -18.83 -28.19
C TYR A 250 -4.16 -19.92 -27.35
N LYS A 251 -3.40 -20.80 -27.99
CA LYS A 251 -2.55 -21.79 -27.33
C LYS A 251 -1.11 -21.65 -27.83
N VAL A 252 -0.16 -21.65 -26.91
CA VAL A 252 1.27 -21.61 -27.23
C VAL A 252 1.70 -22.99 -27.71
N VAL A 253 2.13 -23.07 -28.96
CA VAL A 253 2.73 -24.27 -29.56
C VAL A 253 4.20 -24.34 -29.17
N GLU A 254 4.91 -23.21 -29.28
CA GLU A 254 6.34 -23.14 -29.03
C GLU A 254 6.77 -21.73 -28.63
N VAL A 255 7.86 -21.65 -27.87
CA VAL A 255 8.50 -20.40 -27.45
C VAL A 255 9.90 -20.38 -28.02
N ILE A 256 10.23 -19.35 -28.80
CA ILE A 256 11.54 -19.18 -29.41
C ILE A 256 12.22 -17.99 -28.74
N PRO A 257 13.22 -18.22 -27.87
CA PRO A 257 13.94 -17.14 -27.19
C PRO A 257 14.93 -16.43 -28.13
N ASP A 258 15.35 -15.24 -27.71
CA ASP A 258 16.39 -14.39 -28.31
C ASP A 258 16.17 -14.03 -29.78
N THR A 259 14.90 -13.84 -30.18
CA THR A 259 14.54 -13.46 -31.54
C THR A 259 13.24 -12.68 -31.60
N LEU A 260 13.06 -11.92 -32.67
CA LEU A 260 11.81 -11.27 -33.08
C LEU A 260 11.38 -11.75 -34.47
N GLU A 261 11.94 -12.85 -34.95
CA GLU A 261 11.62 -13.40 -36.27
C GLU A 261 10.38 -14.29 -36.19
N THR A 262 9.20 -13.72 -36.42
CA THR A 262 7.93 -14.47 -36.48
C THR A 262 7.90 -15.53 -37.59
N SER A 263 8.75 -15.39 -38.61
CA SER A 263 8.94 -16.41 -39.65
C SER A 263 9.42 -17.77 -39.10
N ARG A 264 9.99 -17.80 -37.89
CA ARG A 264 10.39 -19.07 -37.25
C ARG A 264 9.21 -19.92 -36.79
N CYS A 265 8.02 -19.34 -36.74
CA CYS A 265 6.77 -20.07 -36.51
C CYS A 265 6.18 -20.68 -37.79
N GLU A 266 6.70 -20.34 -38.98
CA GLU A 266 6.21 -20.88 -40.24
C GLU A 266 6.28 -22.41 -40.26
N GLY A 267 5.14 -23.04 -40.55
CA GLY A 267 5.01 -24.50 -40.56
C GLY A 267 4.88 -25.15 -39.19
N ARG A 268 4.85 -24.37 -38.09
CA ARG A 268 4.59 -24.85 -36.72
C ARG A 268 3.30 -24.31 -36.13
N SER A 269 2.96 -23.05 -36.40
CA SER A 269 1.71 -22.42 -35.96
C SER A 269 1.21 -21.41 -36.99
N ASP A 270 -0.06 -21.02 -36.86
CA ASP A 270 -0.69 -20.06 -37.76
C ASP A 270 -0.36 -18.59 -37.41
N ILE A 271 -0.04 -18.32 -36.14
CA ILE A 271 0.21 -16.97 -35.63
C ILE A 271 1.58 -16.93 -34.97
N GLY A 272 2.36 -15.89 -35.27
CA GLY A 272 3.60 -15.56 -34.56
C GLY A 272 3.44 -14.25 -33.80
N TYR A 273 3.49 -14.30 -32.47
CA TYR A 273 3.52 -13.12 -31.61
C TYR A 273 4.97 -12.86 -31.20
N GLN A 274 5.44 -11.62 -31.37
CA GLN A 274 6.78 -11.23 -30.96
C GLN A 274 6.67 -10.19 -29.87
N GLU A 275 7.54 -10.32 -28.87
CA GLU A 275 7.65 -9.32 -27.83
C GLU A 275 9.11 -9.03 -27.53
N GLN A 276 9.37 -7.74 -27.33
CA GLN A 276 10.64 -7.25 -26.87
C GLN A 276 10.41 -6.52 -25.55
N THR A 277 10.74 -7.17 -24.45
CA THR A 277 10.75 -6.53 -23.14
C THR A 277 11.80 -5.43 -23.18
N ARG A 278 11.48 -4.22 -22.71
CA ARG A 278 12.47 -3.16 -22.60
C ARG A 278 13.49 -3.51 -21.53
N GLY A 279 14.70 -3.85 -21.95
CA GLY A 279 15.85 -3.96 -21.06
C GLY A 279 16.24 -2.60 -20.51
N GLY A 280 16.51 -2.54 -19.20
CA GLY A 280 17.03 -1.34 -18.56
C GLY A 280 18.42 -0.95 -19.08
N ARG A 281 18.95 0.21 -18.67
CA ARG A 281 20.27 0.75 -19.10
C ARG A 281 21.47 -0.21 -18.99
N ARG A 282 21.34 -1.33 -18.28
CA ARG A 282 22.39 -2.35 -18.07
C ARG A 282 22.00 -3.78 -18.47
N SER A 283 20.80 -4.00 -19.00
CA SER A 283 20.36 -5.32 -19.47
C SER A 283 19.83 -5.18 -20.88
N SER A 284 20.30 -6.01 -21.82
CA SER A 284 19.57 -6.25 -23.05
C SER A 284 18.19 -6.79 -22.68
N GLY A 285 17.14 -6.23 -23.28
CA GLY A 285 15.79 -6.72 -23.11
C GLY A 285 15.65 -8.16 -23.58
N LYS A 286 14.79 -8.96 -22.93
CA LYS A 286 14.43 -10.29 -23.44
C LYS A 286 13.66 -10.08 -24.75
N GLN A 287 14.04 -10.82 -25.79
CA GLN A 287 13.31 -10.88 -27.05
C GLN A 287 12.84 -12.31 -27.20
N PHE A 288 11.57 -12.51 -27.53
CA PHE A 288 11.07 -13.84 -27.82
C PHE A 288 9.92 -13.78 -28.81
N VAL A 289 9.71 -14.92 -29.46
CA VAL A 289 8.55 -15.16 -30.32
C VAL A 289 7.75 -16.32 -29.73
N LEU A 290 6.45 -16.11 -29.56
CA LEU A 290 5.48 -17.15 -29.27
C LEU A 290 4.83 -17.61 -30.57
N CYS A 291 4.90 -18.89 -30.84
CA CYS A 291 4.17 -19.54 -31.93
C CYS A 291 2.82 -19.99 -31.38
N LEU A 292 1.74 -19.40 -31.88
CA LEU A 292 0.39 -19.50 -31.33
C LEU A 292 -0.59 -20.13 -32.33
N ASP A 293 -1.48 -20.97 -31.81
CA ASP A 293 -2.64 -21.47 -32.54
C ASP A 293 -3.94 -20.92 -31.94
N GLU A 294 -4.92 -20.62 -32.78
CA GLU A 294 -6.27 -20.26 -32.32
C GLU A 294 -6.98 -21.48 -31.73
N ILE A 295 -7.52 -21.32 -30.52
CA ILE A 295 -8.39 -22.32 -29.91
C ILE A 295 -9.76 -22.18 -30.56
N LYS A 296 -10.05 -23.05 -31.54
CA LYS A 296 -11.39 -23.18 -32.10
C LYS A 296 -12.33 -23.69 -31.01
N LYS A 297 -13.30 -22.85 -30.62
CA LYS A 297 -14.43 -23.24 -29.78
C LYS A 297 -15.56 -23.81 -30.63
#